data_AF-A0ABD0MAS0-F1
#
_entry.id   AF-A0ABD0MAS0-F1
#
_cell.length_a   1.000
_cell.length_b   1.000
_cell.length_c   1.000
_cell.angle_alpha   90.00
_cell.angle_beta   90.00
_cell.angle_gamma   90.00
#
_symmetry.space_group_name_H-M   'P 1'
#
loop_
_entity.id
_entity.type
_entity.pdbx_description
1 polymer ?
#
loop_
_entity_poly.entity_id
_entity_poly.type
_entity_poly.pdbx_seq_one_letter_code
_entity_poly.pdbx_strand_id
1 'polypeptide(L)'
;AATASSWGYDGDKGPKYWHQLFPQACSGKYQSPVDIRTEETMYNPNLREFAMWYDPPRPGSRMAVTNNGHTVQVTTLGEFYVTNGGLPNVYKTAQFHFHWGHAKHHGSEHLIDGHAYPLELHIVNYNTDLYKSIGEAATEKQGLAVLGIMFEMSEEDNPSLEPIIRAMEQVRDPEEGNQVEIDPLSLRSLLPDDKMRYFRYNGSLTTPGCFESVIWTVFEQPRPVSHRQMRMFRDMLQMRPSQGGHHKRSLDPPMPLRRSERRRERRALEVLTELGITTEEERARFRRELTHHKEHDAHHSAKLNEDDAGKTYHDTADHVHDTPVHDDSHDDHNAVAEVEVEYLQEKLVNNFRPVQPLNGRLVYRSFKLRDGGQGGAGHGDMHGGDHDGHGGGHGGDHGGHGGGHGDHGGHGGHGGGHVSAHDDPHEMQKRLKYYESVGSASSNVVSLMLLVSCLAVLFL
;
A
#
# COMPACT_ATOMS: atom_id res chain seq x y z
N ALA A 1 -13.10 20.76 -20.00
CA ALA A 1 -12.48 19.70 -20.84
C ALA A 1 -12.01 18.60 -19.91
N ALA A 2 -12.55 17.39 -20.02
CA ALA A 2 -12.10 16.24 -19.24
C ALA A 2 -10.62 15.98 -19.56
N THR A 3 -9.77 16.12 -18.55
CA THR A 3 -8.32 15.97 -18.68
C THR A 3 -7.97 14.49 -18.58
N ALA A 4 -7.60 13.85 -19.69
CA ALA A 4 -7.10 12.47 -19.70
C ALA A 4 -6.07 12.23 -18.59
N SER A 5 -6.26 11.23 -17.73
CA SER A 5 -5.35 10.93 -16.61
C SER A 5 -3.90 10.74 -17.10
N SER A 6 -2.93 11.24 -16.33
CA SER A 6 -1.51 11.14 -16.64
C SER A 6 -0.91 9.77 -16.35
N TRP A 7 -1.68 8.88 -15.71
CA TRP A 7 -1.33 7.50 -15.42
C TRP A 7 -2.57 6.58 -15.45
N GLY A 8 -2.37 5.27 -15.34
CA GLY A 8 -3.41 4.26 -15.24
C GLY A 8 -2.80 2.91 -14.84
N TYR A 9 -3.56 1.83 -14.94
CA TYR A 9 -3.07 0.49 -14.59
C TYR A 9 -2.55 -0.32 -15.79
N ASP A 10 -2.87 0.11 -17.01
CA ASP A 10 -2.53 -0.59 -18.25
C ASP A 10 -1.71 0.25 -19.23
N GLY A 11 -1.16 -0.43 -20.25
CA GLY A 11 -0.47 0.20 -21.38
C GLY A 11 0.79 0.98 -21.00
N ASP A 12 1.07 2.05 -21.74
CA ASP A 12 2.21 2.95 -21.56
C ASP A 12 2.09 3.87 -20.33
N LYS A 13 0.94 3.80 -19.65
CA LYS A 13 0.63 4.53 -18.41
C LYS A 13 0.56 3.64 -17.18
N GLY A 14 0.74 2.33 -17.35
CA GLY A 14 0.66 1.31 -16.30
C GLY A 14 1.85 1.30 -15.32
N PRO A 15 1.77 0.50 -14.24
CA PRO A 15 2.76 0.44 -13.17
C PRO A 15 4.20 0.23 -13.63
N LYS A 16 4.38 -0.54 -14.71
CA LYS A 16 5.69 -0.79 -15.34
C LYS A 16 6.42 0.52 -15.71
N TYR A 17 5.68 1.57 -16.05
CA TYR A 17 6.23 2.85 -16.52
C TYR A 17 6.17 3.97 -15.47
N TRP A 18 5.57 3.73 -14.30
CA TRP A 18 5.42 4.78 -13.28
C TRP A 18 6.76 5.35 -12.79
N HIS A 19 7.83 4.57 -12.75
CA HIS A 19 9.18 5.08 -12.45
C HIS A 19 9.67 6.14 -13.46
N GLN A 20 9.23 6.08 -14.72
CA GLN A 20 9.58 7.07 -15.75
C GLN A 20 8.62 8.27 -15.72
N LEU A 21 7.35 8.01 -15.40
CA LEU A 21 6.32 9.03 -15.29
C LEU A 21 6.48 9.86 -13.99
N PHE A 22 6.95 9.24 -12.90
CA PHE A 22 7.08 9.87 -11.59
C PHE A 22 8.45 9.54 -10.97
N PRO A 23 9.56 9.92 -11.64
CA PRO A 23 10.90 9.48 -11.26
C PRO A 23 11.34 9.98 -9.88
N GLN A 24 10.74 11.06 -9.39
CA GLN A 24 11.03 11.63 -8.09
C GLN A 24 10.64 10.73 -6.90
N ALA A 25 9.75 9.75 -7.10
CA ALA A 25 9.26 8.92 -6.00
C ALA A 25 9.08 7.46 -6.39
N CYS A 26 8.54 7.16 -7.59
CA CYS A 26 8.27 5.78 -8.01
C CYS A 26 9.52 4.97 -8.38
N SER A 27 10.70 5.59 -8.38
CA SER A 27 12.00 4.92 -8.55
C SER A 27 12.67 4.58 -7.20
N GLY A 28 11.95 4.76 -6.09
CA GLY A 28 12.44 4.48 -4.75
C GLY A 28 12.79 3.01 -4.50
N LYS A 29 13.57 2.74 -3.46
CA LYS A 29 14.03 1.39 -3.09
C LYS A 29 13.08 0.68 -2.14
N TYR A 30 12.23 1.39 -1.43
CA TYR A 30 11.37 0.90 -0.36
C TYR A 30 9.90 1.02 -0.75
N GLN A 31 9.59 0.66 -1.99
CA GLN A 31 8.26 0.76 -2.57
C GLN A 31 7.31 -0.32 -2.04
N SER A 32 6.02 -0.04 -2.11
CA SER A 32 4.91 -0.94 -1.82
C SER A 32 4.09 -1.20 -3.10
N PRO A 33 3.29 -2.27 -3.16
CA PRO A 33 3.08 -3.31 -2.14
C PRO A 33 4.23 -4.32 -2.08
N VAL A 34 4.18 -5.29 -1.16
CA VAL A 34 5.18 -6.37 -1.03
C VAL A 34 4.48 -7.72 -0.85
N ASP A 35 5.20 -8.81 -1.15
CA ASP A 35 4.82 -10.16 -0.70
C ASP A 35 5.33 -10.38 0.73
N ILE A 36 4.40 -10.62 1.66
CA ILE A 36 4.70 -10.87 3.06
C ILE A 36 4.91 -12.37 3.24
N ARG A 37 6.17 -12.77 3.34
CA ARG A 37 6.59 -14.14 3.65
C ARG A 37 6.49 -14.37 5.15
N THR A 38 5.44 -15.02 5.62
CA THR A 38 5.07 -15.12 7.04
C THR A 38 6.21 -15.69 7.90
N GLU A 39 6.90 -16.72 7.40
CA GLU A 39 8.04 -17.35 8.09
C GLU A 39 9.27 -16.44 8.21
N GLU A 40 9.45 -15.50 7.28
CA GLU A 40 10.58 -14.55 7.26
C GLU A 40 10.31 -13.29 8.10
N THR A 41 9.07 -13.14 8.61
CA THR A 41 8.72 -11.98 9.45
C THR A 41 9.36 -12.09 10.85
N MET A 42 9.48 -10.95 11.54
CA MET A 42 10.00 -10.89 12.91
C MET A 42 8.87 -10.64 13.91
N TYR A 43 8.72 -11.53 14.89
CA TYR A 43 7.77 -11.29 15.97
C TYR A 43 8.18 -10.08 16.82
N ASN A 44 7.27 -9.11 16.96
CA ASN A 44 7.47 -7.94 17.80
C ASN A 44 6.34 -7.85 18.86
N PRO A 45 6.62 -8.15 20.14
CA PRO A 45 5.61 -8.17 21.20
C PRO A 45 5.08 -6.76 21.57
N ASN A 46 5.69 -5.69 21.06
CA ASN A 46 5.22 -4.32 21.28
C ASN A 46 4.11 -3.91 20.29
N LEU A 47 3.87 -4.71 19.24
CA LEU A 47 2.74 -4.52 18.33
C LEU A 47 1.46 -5.05 18.99
N ARG A 48 0.69 -4.14 19.60
CA ARG A 48 -0.55 -4.41 20.33
C ARG A 48 -1.79 -3.96 19.55
N GLU A 49 -2.95 -3.92 20.19
CA GLU A 49 -4.17 -3.43 19.56
C GLU A 49 -4.08 -1.94 19.19
N PHE A 50 -4.78 -1.57 18.13
CA PHE A 50 -5.03 -0.18 17.80
C PHE A 50 -6.14 0.39 18.68
N ALA A 51 -6.02 1.67 19.03
CA ALA A 51 -7.15 2.43 19.56
C ALA A 51 -7.70 3.33 18.46
N MET A 52 -8.96 3.11 18.09
CA MET A 52 -9.71 3.95 17.15
C MET A 52 -10.65 4.87 17.93
N TRP A 53 -10.46 6.17 17.80
CA TRP A 53 -11.23 7.19 18.50
C TRP A 53 -12.37 7.68 17.62
N TYR A 54 -13.46 8.11 18.27
CA TYR A 54 -14.68 8.62 17.60
C TYR A 54 -15.29 7.63 16.61
N ASP A 55 -15.20 6.35 16.96
CA ASP A 55 -15.78 5.23 16.24
C ASP A 55 -16.62 4.43 17.26
N PRO A 56 -17.96 4.36 17.10
CA PRO A 56 -18.75 4.81 15.95
C PRO A 56 -18.72 6.35 15.73
N PRO A 57 -18.96 6.80 14.48
CA PRO A 57 -18.87 8.21 14.10
C PRO A 57 -19.72 9.15 14.96
N ARG A 58 -19.19 10.33 15.29
CA ARG A 58 -19.96 11.36 16.02
C ARG A 58 -20.97 12.08 15.11
N PRO A 59 -22.04 12.67 15.68
CA PRO A 59 -22.94 13.55 14.93
C PRO A 59 -22.17 14.65 14.19
N GLY A 60 -22.54 14.88 12.93
CA GLY A 60 -21.84 15.82 12.03
C GLY A 60 -20.69 15.20 11.23
N SER A 61 -20.31 13.96 11.50
CA SER A 61 -19.42 13.21 10.59
C SER A 61 -20.12 12.97 9.25
N ARG A 62 -19.36 12.93 8.16
CA ARG A 62 -19.84 12.61 6.81
C ARG A 62 -18.88 11.65 6.12
N MET A 63 -19.43 10.79 5.28
CA MET A 63 -18.66 9.96 4.36
C MET A 63 -19.26 10.08 2.97
N ALA A 64 -18.41 10.06 1.96
CA ALA A 64 -18.86 10.26 0.60
C ALA A 64 -18.07 9.39 -0.37
N VAL A 65 -18.80 8.58 -1.12
CA VAL A 65 -18.28 7.60 -2.08
C VAL A 65 -18.14 8.25 -3.45
N THR A 66 -17.03 8.00 -4.13
CA THR A 66 -16.79 8.46 -5.50
C THR A 66 -15.98 7.42 -6.27
N ASN A 67 -16.20 7.35 -7.58
CA ASN A 67 -15.26 6.71 -8.50
C ASN A 67 -14.35 7.79 -9.07
N ASN A 68 -13.08 7.78 -8.67
CA ASN A 68 -12.11 8.77 -9.14
C ASN A 68 -11.42 8.35 -10.46
N GLY A 69 -11.89 7.26 -11.09
CA GLY A 69 -11.34 6.67 -12.30
C GLY A 69 -10.18 5.70 -12.07
N HIS A 70 -9.66 5.63 -10.84
CA HIS A 70 -8.58 4.74 -10.42
C HIS A 70 -9.03 3.74 -9.35
N THR A 71 -10.06 4.09 -8.58
CA THR A 71 -10.63 3.27 -7.51
C THR A 71 -12.01 3.80 -7.10
N VAL A 72 -12.74 3.01 -6.32
CA VAL A 72 -13.83 3.50 -5.48
C VAL A 72 -13.20 4.02 -4.18
N GLN A 73 -13.36 5.31 -3.93
CA GLN A 73 -12.83 6.00 -2.76
C GLN A 73 -13.97 6.50 -1.89
N VAL A 74 -13.80 6.41 -0.58
CA VAL A 74 -14.68 7.01 0.42
C VAL A 74 -13.89 8.06 1.19
N THR A 75 -14.24 9.33 0.97
CA THR A 75 -13.65 10.44 1.72
C THR A 75 -14.37 10.60 3.04
N THR A 76 -13.61 10.83 4.12
CA THR A 76 -14.16 10.99 5.47
C THR A 76 -14.05 12.44 5.94
N LEU A 77 -15.15 13.04 6.37
CA LEU A 77 -15.18 14.31 7.07
C LEU A 77 -15.61 14.06 8.52
N GLY A 78 -14.70 14.24 9.47
CA GLY A 78 -14.97 13.97 10.87
C GLY A 78 -13.69 13.85 11.68
N GLU A 79 -13.83 13.37 12.91
CA GLU A 79 -12.75 13.21 13.89
C GLU A 79 -12.32 11.74 14.04
N PHE A 80 -12.10 11.03 12.93
CA PHE A 80 -11.66 9.63 12.96
C PHE A 80 -10.16 9.53 13.23
N TYR A 81 -9.74 8.97 14.37
CA TYR A 81 -8.32 8.82 14.69
C TYR A 81 -7.93 7.38 15.01
N VAL A 82 -6.70 7.00 14.64
CA VAL A 82 -6.05 5.73 14.94
C VAL A 82 -4.77 6.01 15.71
N THR A 83 -4.58 5.26 16.79
CA THR A 83 -3.42 5.34 17.70
C THR A 83 -3.02 3.94 18.15
N ASN A 84 -1.92 3.81 18.90
CA ASN A 84 -1.38 2.54 19.39
C ASN A 84 -1.01 1.58 18.24
N GLY A 85 -1.02 0.27 18.47
CA GLY A 85 -0.54 -0.73 17.50
C GLY A 85 0.90 -0.49 17.01
N GLY A 86 1.75 0.13 17.84
CA GLY A 86 3.10 0.51 17.47
C GLY A 86 3.21 1.67 16.48
N LEU A 87 2.14 2.45 16.27
CA LEU A 87 2.23 3.73 15.58
C LEU A 87 2.88 4.77 16.51
N PRO A 88 3.78 5.64 15.99
CA PRO A 88 4.53 6.59 16.81
C PRO A 88 3.70 7.81 17.25
N ASN A 89 2.58 8.08 16.58
CA ASN A 89 1.80 9.31 16.70
C ASN A 89 0.29 9.04 16.60
N VAL A 90 -0.51 10.09 16.77
CA VAL A 90 -1.92 10.11 16.41
C VAL A 90 -2.08 10.31 14.91
N TYR A 91 -2.84 9.42 14.28
CA TYR A 91 -3.15 9.51 12.85
C TYR A 91 -4.64 9.72 12.64
N LYS A 92 -5.01 10.64 11.76
CA LYS A 92 -6.40 10.91 11.37
C LYS A 92 -6.74 10.23 10.06
N THR A 93 -7.87 9.54 9.99
CA THR A 93 -8.37 8.95 8.73
C THR A 93 -8.80 10.07 7.77
N ALA A 94 -8.28 10.03 6.56
CA ALA A 94 -8.63 10.98 5.50
C ALA A 94 -9.61 10.36 4.49
N GLN A 95 -9.29 9.13 4.07
CA GLN A 95 -10.07 8.36 3.11
C GLN A 95 -9.82 6.87 3.29
N PHE A 96 -10.65 6.06 2.67
CA PHE A 96 -10.32 4.69 2.35
C PHE A 96 -10.74 4.33 0.93
N HIS A 97 -10.07 3.36 0.31
CA HIS A 97 -10.30 2.97 -1.08
C HIS A 97 -9.98 1.50 -1.32
N PHE A 98 -10.32 1.01 -2.51
CA PHE A 98 -10.30 -0.42 -2.83
C PHE A 98 -9.44 -0.76 -4.05
N HIS A 99 -8.80 -1.93 -4.00
CA HIS A 99 -8.10 -2.55 -5.12
C HIS A 99 -8.72 -3.92 -5.40
N TRP A 100 -9.02 -4.21 -6.66
CA TRP A 100 -9.66 -5.44 -7.07
C TRP A 100 -9.18 -5.92 -8.43
N GLY A 101 -9.33 -7.22 -8.66
CA GLY A 101 -8.98 -7.86 -9.91
C GLY A 101 -10.14 -8.58 -10.55
N HIS A 102 -9.90 -9.04 -11.77
CA HIS A 102 -10.92 -9.74 -12.55
C HIS A 102 -11.24 -11.14 -12.00
N ALA A 103 -10.29 -11.79 -11.31
CA ALA A 103 -10.39 -13.18 -10.85
C ALA A 103 -10.62 -13.30 -9.34
N LYS A 104 -10.97 -14.50 -8.88
CA LYS A 104 -11.23 -14.79 -7.45
C LYS A 104 -9.99 -14.77 -6.56
N HIS A 105 -8.79 -14.98 -7.11
CA HIS A 105 -7.51 -15.00 -6.36
C HIS A 105 -6.54 -14.00 -6.97
N HIS A 106 -7.04 -12.81 -7.30
CA HIS A 106 -6.28 -11.77 -7.96
C HIS A 106 -7.00 -10.44 -7.76
N GLY A 107 -6.32 -9.45 -7.19
CA GLY A 107 -6.93 -8.14 -6.93
C GLY A 107 -6.32 -7.34 -5.79
N SER A 108 -5.83 -8.01 -4.75
CA SER A 108 -5.01 -7.38 -3.72
C SER A 108 -3.68 -6.92 -4.30
N GLU A 109 -3.19 -5.82 -3.75
CA GLU A 109 -1.87 -5.28 -4.02
C GLU A 109 -0.81 -6.10 -3.27
N HIS A 110 -1.04 -6.30 -1.97
CA HIS A 110 -0.19 -7.15 -1.13
C HIS A 110 -0.46 -8.62 -1.40
N LEU A 111 0.58 -9.43 -1.19
CA LEU A 111 0.48 -10.87 -1.12
C LEU A 111 0.85 -11.33 0.30
N ILE A 112 0.27 -12.46 0.73
CA ILE A 112 0.68 -13.16 1.94
C ILE A 112 1.11 -14.56 1.52
N ASP A 113 2.38 -14.90 1.71
CA ASP A 113 3.01 -16.15 1.26
C ASP A 113 2.80 -16.44 -0.23
N GLY A 114 2.83 -15.39 -1.06
CA GLY A 114 2.57 -15.46 -2.49
C GLY A 114 1.09 -15.58 -2.88
N HIS A 115 0.17 -15.55 -1.90
CA HIS A 115 -1.27 -15.60 -2.15
C HIS A 115 -1.86 -14.20 -2.34
N ALA A 116 -2.59 -14.02 -3.44
CA ALA A 116 -3.38 -12.82 -3.73
C ALA A 116 -4.86 -13.03 -3.37
N TYR A 117 -5.50 -11.95 -2.94
CA TYR A 117 -6.92 -11.90 -2.59
C TYR A 117 -7.73 -11.19 -3.70
N PRO A 118 -9.04 -11.42 -3.83
CA PRO A 118 -9.89 -10.77 -4.83
C PRO A 118 -10.04 -9.25 -4.65
N LEU A 119 -9.92 -8.76 -3.42
CA LEU A 119 -10.15 -7.37 -3.03
C LEU A 119 -9.26 -7.00 -1.84
N GLU A 120 -8.70 -5.79 -1.86
CA GLU A 120 -7.95 -5.20 -0.75
C GLU A 120 -8.48 -3.79 -0.47
N LEU A 121 -8.74 -3.48 0.80
CA LEU A 121 -9.12 -2.15 1.28
C LEU A 121 -7.92 -1.48 1.92
N HIS A 122 -7.68 -0.22 1.56
CA HIS A 122 -6.70 0.65 2.21
C HIS A 122 -7.41 1.76 2.98
N ILE A 123 -7.21 1.82 4.30
CA ILE A 123 -7.64 2.96 5.13
C ILE A 123 -6.43 3.88 5.34
N VAL A 124 -6.48 5.07 4.75
CA VAL A 124 -5.38 6.03 4.72
C VAL A 124 -5.51 7.03 5.86
N ASN A 125 -4.51 7.06 6.72
CA ASN A 125 -4.44 7.95 7.87
C ASN A 125 -3.17 8.81 7.78
N TYR A 126 -3.24 10.07 8.21
CA TYR A 126 -2.09 10.98 8.24
C TYR A 126 -1.78 11.45 9.66
N ASN A 127 -0.49 11.65 9.94
CA ASN A 127 0.03 12.02 11.26
C ASN A 127 -0.37 13.46 11.61
N THR A 128 -1.31 13.61 12.55
CA THR A 128 -1.82 14.91 12.97
C THR A 128 -1.01 15.57 14.08
N ASP A 129 -0.11 14.82 14.73
CA ASP A 129 0.79 15.41 15.73
C ASP A 129 1.85 16.29 15.05
N LEU A 130 2.23 15.94 13.82
CA LEU A 130 3.31 16.59 13.08
C LEU A 130 2.83 17.44 11.90
N TYR A 131 1.71 17.09 11.26
CA TYR A 131 1.27 17.71 10.00
C TYR A 131 -0.17 18.22 10.08
N LYS A 132 -0.43 19.33 9.40
CA LYS A 132 -1.77 19.96 9.40
C LYS A 132 -2.72 19.35 8.37
N SER A 133 -2.17 18.68 7.37
CA SER A 133 -2.94 18.05 6.31
C SER A 133 -2.27 16.78 5.82
N ILE A 134 -3.06 15.91 5.17
CA ILE A 134 -2.53 14.73 4.49
C ILE A 134 -1.53 15.09 3.38
N GLY A 135 -1.64 16.29 2.79
CA GLY A 135 -0.72 16.76 1.75
C GLY A 135 0.69 16.95 2.30
N GLU A 136 0.79 17.68 3.41
CA GLU A 136 2.07 17.88 4.12
C GLU A 136 2.65 16.54 4.58
N ALA A 137 1.80 15.64 5.07
CA ALA A 137 2.22 14.34 5.57
C ALA A 137 2.66 13.36 4.47
N ALA A 138 2.07 13.43 3.28
CA ALA A 138 2.22 12.39 2.25
C ALA A 138 3.64 12.29 1.68
N THR A 139 4.44 13.34 1.76
CA THR A 139 5.84 13.34 1.29
C THR A 139 6.83 13.04 2.40
N GLU A 140 6.39 12.98 3.65
CA GLU A 140 7.27 12.90 4.80
C GLU A 140 7.35 11.49 5.38
N LYS A 141 8.53 11.08 5.81
CA LYS A 141 8.75 9.75 6.37
C LYS A 141 7.82 9.53 7.58
N GLN A 142 7.06 8.43 7.57
CA GLN A 142 6.05 8.11 8.59
C GLN A 142 4.92 9.15 8.71
N GLY A 143 4.76 10.03 7.72
CA GLY A 143 3.63 10.95 7.68
C GLY A 143 2.30 10.24 7.46
N LEU A 144 2.31 9.06 6.85
CA LEU A 144 1.11 8.25 6.64
C LEU A 144 1.16 6.92 7.41
N ALA A 145 0.00 6.47 7.85
CA ALA A 145 -0.24 5.11 8.34
C ALA A 145 -1.41 4.52 7.55
N VAL A 146 -1.17 3.42 6.84
CA VAL A 146 -2.18 2.76 6.02
C VAL A 146 -2.50 1.38 6.59
N LEU A 147 -3.80 1.12 6.77
CA LEU A 147 -4.31 -0.19 7.16
C LEU A 147 -4.78 -0.92 5.89
N GLY A 148 -4.15 -2.05 5.57
CA GLY A 148 -4.52 -2.95 4.49
C GLY A 148 -5.35 -4.13 5.00
N ILE A 149 -6.53 -4.32 4.42
CA ILE A 149 -7.47 -5.38 4.78
C ILE A 149 -7.75 -6.23 3.54
N MET A 150 -7.40 -7.50 3.61
CA MET A 150 -7.70 -8.48 2.57
C MET A 150 -9.17 -8.90 2.63
N PHE A 151 -9.76 -9.22 1.50
CA PHE A 151 -11.09 -9.80 1.41
C PHE A 151 -11.06 -11.13 0.68
N GLU A 152 -11.84 -12.11 1.11
CA GLU A 152 -11.98 -13.40 0.46
C GLU A 152 -13.43 -13.67 0.03
N MET A 153 -13.59 -14.51 -0.98
CA MET A 153 -14.93 -14.83 -1.51
C MET A 153 -15.77 -15.56 -0.46
N SER A 154 -17.00 -15.08 -0.25
CA SER A 154 -18.02 -15.66 0.62
C SER A 154 -19.32 -15.89 -0.16
N GLU A 155 -20.16 -16.80 0.30
CA GLU A 155 -21.52 -16.96 -0.23
C GLU A 155 -22.46 -15.86 0.30
N GLU A 156 -22.22 -15.40 1.54
CA GLU A 156 -22.99 -14.34 2.19
C GLU A 156 -22.38 -12.97 1.95
N ASP A 157 -23.25 -11.96 1.83
CA ASP A 157 -22.84 -10.57 1.78
C ASP A 157 -22.20 -10.13 3.07
N ASN A 158 -21.20 -9.27 2.95
CA ASN A 158 -20.66 -8.54 4.06
C ASN A 158 -21.53 -7.30 4.36
N PRO A 159 -22.27 -7.25 5.48
CA PRO A 159 -23.16 -6.13 5.77
C PRO A 159 -22.42 -4.80 5.92
N SER A 160 -21.14 -4.83 6.32
CA SER A 160 -20.31 -3.63 6.48
C SER A 160 -19.97 -2.95 5.15
N LEU A 161 -20.02 -3.68 4.03
CA LEU A 161 -19.80 -3.11 2.69
C LEU A 161 -21.07 -2.55 2.05
N GLU A 162 -22.25 -2.98 2.50
CA GLU A 162 -23.53 -2.69 1.84
C GLU A 162 -23.80 -1.18 1.62
N PRO A 163 -23.52 -0.26 2.57
CA PRO A 163 -23.69 1.17 2.33
C PRO A 163 -22.85 1.68 1.13
N ILE A 164 -21.63 1.17 0.99
CA ILE A 164 -20.71 1.54 -0.09
C ILE A 164 -21.20 0.92 -1.40
N ILE A 165 -21.59 -0.35 -1.37
CA ILE A 165 -22.08 -1.10 -2.53
C ILE A 165 -23.31 -0.43 -3.15
N ARG A 166 -24.24 0.07 -2.35
CA ARG A 166 -25.40 0.83 -2.84
C ARG A 166 -25.02 2.17 -3.47
N ALA A 167 -24.05 2.86 -2.88
CA ALA A 167 -23.56 4.12 -3.43
C ALA A 167 -22.85 3.91 -4.79
N MET A 168 -22.17 2.77 -4.98
CA MET A 168 -21.47 2.43 -6.23
C MET A 168 -22.39 2.39 -7.46
N GLU A 169 -23.68 2.09 -7.30
CA GLU A 169 -24.66 2.14 -8.39
C GLU A 169 -24.77 3.53 -9.04
N GLN A 170 -24.51 4.58 -8.27
CA GLN A 170 -24.65 5.98 -8.68
C GLN A 170 -23.32 6.63 -9.06
N VAL A 171 -22.19 5.99 -8.77
CA VAL A 171 -20.85 6.50 -9.10
C VAL A 171 -20.12 5.61 -10.11
N ARG A 172 -20.86 4.83 -10.90
CA ARG A 172 -20.28 3.86 -11.84
C ARG A 172 -19.32 4.51 -12.83
N ASP A 173 -19.73 5.62 -13.45
CA ASP A 173 -18.94 6.35 -14.45
C ASP A 173 -18.17 7.51 -13.77
N PRO A 174 -16.83 7.50 -13.78
CA PRO A 174 -16.04 8.56 -13.17
C PRO A 174 -16.14 9.90 -13.92
N GLU A 175 -16.57 9.93 -15.19
CA GLU A 175 -16.69 11.17 -15.98
C GLU A 175 -17.90 12.02 -15.57
N GLU A 176 -18.90 11.42 -14.92
CA GLU A 176 -20.04 12.16 -14.36
C GLU A 176 -19.62 13.00 -13.13
N GLY A 177 -18.49 12.66 -12.50
CA GLY A 177 -18.00 13.37 -11.32
C GLY A 177 -18.91 13.24 -10.10
N ASN A 178 -19.77 12.21 -10.08
CA ASN A 178 -20.72 11.98 -9.01
C ASN A 178 -19.99 11.67 -7.69
N GLN A 179 -20.54 12.22 -6.62
CA GLN A 179 -20.17 11.89 -5.25
C GLN A 179 -21.47 11.64 -4.47
N VAL A 180 -21.52 10.50 -3.79
CA VAL A 180 -22.73 10.06 -3.07
C VAL A 180 -22.40 10.06 -1.59
N GLU A 181 -23.09 10.91 -0.82
CA GLU A 181 -23.02 10.87 0.64
C GLU A 181 -23.67 9.58 1.15
N ILE A 182 -23.02 8.93 2.12
CA ILE A 182 -23.55 7.78 2.84
C ILE A 182 -23.58 8.10 4.33
N ASP A 183 -24.46 7.41 5.07
CA ASP A 183 -24.41 7.43 6.52
C ASP A 183 -23.01 6.99 6.97
N PRO A 184 -22.32 7.77 7.82
CA PRO A 184 -20.99 7.41 8.30
C PRO A 184 -21.02 6.04 8.97
N LEU A 185 -20.22 5.12 8.44
CA LEU A 185 -20.07 3.78 8.99
C LEU A 185 -18.96 3.73 10.04
N SER A 186 -19.02 2.74 10.91
CA SER A 186 -17.92 2.45 11.83
C SER A 186 -16.75 1.85 11.06
N LEU A 187 -15.57 2.48 11.13
CA LEU A 187 -14.34 1.98 10.52
C LEU A 187 -13.92 0.63 11.13
N ARG A 188 -14.22 0.38 12.42
CA ARG A 188 -13.98 -0.94 13.06
C ARG A 188 -14.76 -2.06 12.39
N SER A 189 -15.91 -1.77 11.80
CA SER A 189 -16.73 -2.76 11.09
C SER A 189 -16.10 -3.23 9.76
N LEU A 190 -15.17 -2.45 9.22
CA LEU A 190 -14.38 -2.81 8.04
C LEU A 190 -13.14 -3.65 8.38
N LEU A 191 -12.70 -3.65 9.64
CA LEU A 191 -11.54 -4.42 10.09
C LEU A 191 -11.87 -5.89 10.37
N PRO A 192 -10.89 -6.80 10.28
CA PRO A 192 -11.03 -8.20 10.71
C PRO A 192 -11.48 -8.35 12.15
N ASP A 193 -12.05 -9.51 12.48
CA ASP A 193 -12.50 -9.80 13.84
C ASP A 193 -11.29 -9.86 14.79
N ASP A 194 -10.23 -10.55 14.37
CA ASP A 194 -8.94 -10.53 15.04
C ASP A 194 -8.07 -9.34 14.58
N LYS A 195 -8.18 -8.24 15.30
CA LYS A 195 -7.42 -7.00 15.08
C LYS A 195 -6.00 -7.07 15.67
N MET A 196 -5.68 -8.13 16.40
CA MET A 196 -4.40 -8.33 17.06
C MET A 196 -3.39 -9.03 16.16
N ARG A 197 -3.80 -9.59 15.03
CA ARG A 197 -2.95 -10.34 14.09
C ARG A 197 -2.72 -9.54 12.81
N TYR A 198 -1.56 -8.92 12.72
CA TYR A 198 -1.17 -8.10 11.58
C TYR A 198 0.35 -8.07 11.39
N PHE A 199 0.73 -7.68 10.18
CA PHE A 199 2.10 -7.40 9.77
C PHE A 199 2.37 -5.89 9.73
N ARG A 200 3.61 -5.50 9.96
CA ARG A 200 4.05 -4.09 10.02
C ARG A 200 5.35 -3.89 9.26
N TYR A 201 5.38 -2.92 8.35
CA TYR A 201 6.61 -2.50 7.66
C TYR A 201 6.54 -1.03 7.23
N ASN A 202 7.69 -0.43 6.94
CA ASN A 202 7.77 0.90 6.32
C ASN A 202 7.84 0.74 4.80
N GLY A 203 6.98 1.46 4.08
CA GLY A 203 6.88 1.37 2.64
C GLY A 203 6.42 2.67 2.01
N SER A 204 5.72 2.56 0.89
CA SER A 204 5.29 3.71 0.10
C SER A 204 3.80 3.74 -0.14
N LEU A 205 3.31 4.86 -0.70
CA LEU A 205 2.07 4.85 -1.48
C LEU A 205 2.21 3.86 -2.65
N THR A 206 1.11 3.19 -2.98
CA THR A 206 1.08 2.15 -4.01
C THR A 206 0.66 2.66 -5.37
N THR A 207 0.21 3.91 -5.47
CA THR A 207 -0.13 4.60 -6.71
C THR A 207 0.83 5.76 -6.98
N PRO A 208 0.82 6.35 -8.18
CA PRO A 208 1.73 7.44 -8.53
C PRO A 208 1.72 8.57 -7.52
N GLY A 209 2.91 9.04 -7.18
CA GLY A 209 3.13 9.70 -5.90
C GLY A 209 4.11 8.91 -5.07
N CYS A 210 3.94 7.58 -4.97
CA CYS A 210 4.93 6.58 -4.56
C CYS A 210 5.87 6.93 -3.38
N PHE A 211 5.51 7.92 -2.57
CA PHE A 211 6.39 8.45 -1.54
C PHE A 211 6.60 7.38 -0.48
N GLU A 212 7.84 7.20 -0.05
CA GLU A 212 8.25 6.23 0.98
C GLU A 212 7.94 6.78 2.39
N SER A 213 6.69 7.19 2.56
CA SER A 213 6.14 7.92 3.70
C SER A 213 5.21 7.07 4.58
N VAL A 214 4.95 5.82 4.19
CA VAL A 214 3.87 5.00 4.75
C VAL A 214 4.38 4.00 5.78
N ILE A 215 3.76 4.00 6.96
CA ILE A 215 3.77 2.85 7.88
C ILE A 215 2.60 1.93 7.50
N TRP A 216 2.91 0.76 6.96
CA TRP A 216 1.91 -0.23 6.58
C TRP A 216 1.52 -1.13 7.75
N THR A 217 0.22 -1.37 7.91
CA THR A 217 -0.34 -2.44 8.74
C THR A 217 -1.19 -3.32 7.84
N VAL A 218 -0.78 -4.57 7.60
CA VAL A 218 -1.56 -5.52 6.79
C VAL A 218 -2.12 -6.58 7.73
N PHE A 219 -3.44 -6.65 7.85
CA PHE A 219 -4.06 -7.65 8.73
C PHE A 219 -3.98 -9.05 8.12
N GLU A 220 -3.75 -10.06 8.97
CA GLU A 220 -3.60 -11.45 8.54
C GLU A 220 -4.95 -12.10 8.17
N GLN A 221 -5.99 -11.84 8.97
CA GLN A 221 -7.32 -12.41 8.74
C GLN A 221 -8.05 -11.62 7.63
N PRO A 222 -8.51 -12.27 6.55
CA PRO A 222 -9.32 -11.62 5.54
C PRO A 222 -10.77 -11.37 6.02
N ARG A 223 -11.48 -10.45 5.36
CA ARG A 223 -12.91 -10.21 5.51
C ARG A 223 -13.70 -10.90 4.40
N PRO A 224 -14.96 -11.30 4.62
CA PRO A 224 -15.77 -11.87 3.55
C PRO A 224 -16.20 -10.79 2.53
N VAL A 225 -16.33 -11.17 1.26
CA VAL A 225 -17.04 -10.40 0.22
C VAL A 225 -17.81 -11.37 -0.70
N SER A 226 -19.08 -11.08 -0.96
CA SER A 226 -19.90 -11.97 -1.79
C SER A 226 -19.65 -11.80 -3.29
N HIS A 227 -20.09 -12.77 -4.11
CA HIS A 227 -20.06 -12.63 -5.56
C HIS A 227 -20.90 -11.47 -6.08
N ARG A 228 -22.02 -11.12 -5.41
CA ARG A 228 -22.79 -9.92 -5.77
C ARG A 228 -21.96 -8.67 -5.52
N GLN A 229 -21.39 -8.55 -4.33
CA GLN A 229 -20.60 -7.37 -3.95
C GLN A 229 -19.37 -7.21 -4.84
N MET A 230 -18.65 -8.31 -5.14
CA MET A 230 -17.51 -8.28 -6.08
C MET A 230 -17.91 -7.90 -7.51
N ARG A 231 -19.12 -8.23 -7.95
CA ARG A 231 -19.61 -7.82 -9.28
C ARG A 231 -19.70 -6.31 -9.38
N MET A 232 -20.15 -5.64 -8.31
CA MET A 232 -20.27 -4.18 -8.29
C MET A 232 -18.91 -3.50 -8.48
N PHE A 233 -17.85 -3.99 -7.82
CA PHE A 233 -16.48 -3.51 -8.05
C PHE A 233 -16.05 -3.71 -9.51
N ARG A 234 -16.29 -4.89 -10.07
CA ARG A 234 -15.89 -5.25 -11.44
C ARG A 234 -16.73 -4.58 -12.53
N ASP A 235 -17.83 -3.91 -12.19
CA ASP A 235 -18.69 -3.16 -13.12
C ASP A 235 -18.42 -1.66 -13.13
N MET A 236 -17.54 -1.18 -12.24
CA MET A 236 -17.05 0.20 -12.24
C MET A 236 -16.29 0.50 -13.54
N LEU A 237 -16.35 1.76 -13.99
CA LEU A 237 -15.66 2.20 -15.21
C LEU A 237 -14.39 2.98 -14.87
N GLN A 238 -13.45 3.00 -15.80
CA GLN A 238 -12.23 3.82 -15.70
C GLN A 238 -12.32 5.12 -16.49
N MET A 239 -11.56 6.13 -16.08
CA MET A 239 -11.47 7.39 -16.83
C MET A 239 -10.81 7.17 -18.20
N ARG A 240 -11.44 7.65 -19.29
CA ARG A 240 -10.87 7.47 -20.63
C ARG A 240 -9.74 8.48 -20.92
N PRO A 241 -8.64 8.05 -21.54
CA PRO A 241 -7.86 8.94 -22.39
C PRO A 241 -8.74 9.32 -23.59
N SER A 242 -8.87 10.61 -23.90
CA SER A 242 -9.57 11.07 -25.09
C SER A 242 -8.95 10.45 -26.35
N GLN A 243 -9.51 9.35 -26.85
CA GLN A 243 -9.22 8.79 -28.16
C GLN A 243 -10.13 9.52 -29.15
N GLY A 244 -9.55 10.29 -30.07
CA GLY A 244 -10.27 10.77 -31.27
C GLY A 244 -11.08 12.06 -31.13
N GLY A 245 -10.49 13.13 -30.61
CA GLY A 245 -10.96 14.48 -30.90
C GLY A 245 -9.85 15.24 -31.59
N HIS A 246 -10.01 15.56 -32.88
CA HIS A 246 -9.13 16.50 -33.58
C HIS A 246 -8.83 17.68 -32.66
N HIS A 247 -7.55 18.00 -32.50
CA HIS A 247 -7.07 19.17 -31.79
C HIS A 247 -7.83 20.43 -32.25
N LYS A 248 -8.89 20.82 -31.53
CA LYS A 248 -9.18 22.24 -31.38
C LYS A 248 -8.13 22.77 -30.43
N ARG A 249 -7.10 23.38 -31.01
CA ARG A 249 -6.17 24.25 -30.29
C ARG A 249 -7.02 25.27 -29.53
N SER A 250 -7.18 25.07 -28.22
CA SER A 250 -7.43 26.20 -27.31
C SER A 250 -6.15 27.02 -27.34
N LEU A 251 -6.21 28.17 -28.00
CA LEU A 251 -5.20 29.21 -27.89
C LEU A 251 -5.39 29.87 -26.52
N ASP A 252 -4.86 29.26 -25.48
CA ASP A 252 -4.65 29.94 -24.20
C ASP A 252 -3.30 30.68 -24.24
N PRO A 253 -3.23 31.89 -23.65
CA PRO A 253 -2.18 32.88 -23.92
C PRO A 253 -0.79 32.46 -23.43
N PRO A 254 0.29 33.06 -23.97
CA PRO A 254 1.66 32.62 -23.67
C PRO A 254 2.19 33.21 -22.35
N MET A 255 2.83 32.38 -21.51
CA MET A 255 4.05 32.63 -20.70
C MET A 255 4.31 31.45 -19.70
N PRO A 256 5.51 31.29 -19.10
CA PRO A 256 6.68 30.65 -19.68
C PRO A 256 7.10 29.41 -18.86
N LEU A 257 6.26 28.37 -18.79
CA LEU A 257 6.70 27.08 -18.24
C LEU A 257 7.16 26.17 -19.39
N ARG A 258 8.31 25.49 -19.23
CA ARG A 258 8.77 24.48 -20.19
C ARG A 258 7.74 23.34 -20.23
N ARG A 259 7.51 22.71 -21.40
CA ARG A 259 6.53 21.61 -21.56
C ARG A 259 6.66 20.50 -20.50
N SER A 260 7.87 20.28 -19.97
CA SER A 260 8.17 19.36 -18.88
C SER A 260 7.57 19.76 -17.53
N GLU A 261 7.49 21.05 -17.21
CA GLU A 261 6.98 21.57 -15.94
C GLU A 261 5.47 21.43 -15.86
N ARG A 262 4.74 21.79 -16.93
CA ARG A 262 3.28 21.57 -17.01
C ARG A 262 2.89 20.10 -16.82
N ARG A 263 3.68 19.17 -17.38
CA ARG A 263 3.47 17.73 -17.19
C ARG A 263 3.69 17.30 -15.73
N ARG A 264 4.66 17.88 -15.04
CA ARG A 264 4.94 17.60 -13.62
C ARG A 264 3.85 18.13 -12.69
N GLU A 265 3.35 19.33 -12.92
CA GLU A 265 2.26 19.91 -12.12
C GLU A 265 0.98 19.10 -12.23
N ARG A 266 0.62 18.69 -13.46
CA ARG A 266 -0.56 17.85 -13.70
C ARG A 266 -0.46 16.52 -12.97
N ARG A 267 0.71 15.88 -13.04
CA ARG A 267 1.02 14.63 -12.32
C ARG A 267 0.85 14.81 -10.80
N ALA A 268 1.41 15.88 -10.24
CA ALA A 268 1.29 16.16 -8.80
C ALA A 268 -0.17 16.40 -8.37
N LEU A 269 -0.97 17.08 -9.19
CA LEU A 269 -2.40 17.31 -8.91
C LEU A 269 -3.23 16.03 -8.92
N GLU A 270 -2.87 15.05 -9.75
CA GLU A 270 -3.55 13.76 -9.79
C GLU A 270 -3.26 12.95 -8.51
N VAL A 271 -2.00 12.89 -8.06
CA VAL A 271 -1.62 12.28 -6.76
C VAL A 271 -2.41 12.91 -5.62
N LEU A 272 -2.53 14.24 -5.62
CA LEU A 272 -3.26 14.97 -4.59
C LEU A 272 -4.74 14.64 -4.57
N THR A 273 -5.34 14.53 -5.76
CA THR A 273 -6.76 14.21 -5.89
C THR A 273 -7.06 12.82 -5.34
N GLU A 274 -6.17 11.85 -5.57
CA GLU A 274 -6.27 10.50 -5.04
C GLU A 274 -6.10 10.43 -3.51
N LEU A 275 -5.27 11.31 -2.94
CA LEU A 275 -5.19 11.48 -1.48
C LEU A 275 -6.43 12.18 -0.89
N GLY A 276 -7.43 12.52 -1.71
CA GLY A 276 -8.63 13.25 -1.29
C GLY A 276 -8.39 14.76 -1.12
N ILE A 277 -7.26 15.29 -1.60
CA ILE A 277 -6.91 16.70 -1.51
C ILE A 277 -7.44 17.46 -2.73
N THR A 278 -8.61 18.05 -2.56
CA THR A 278 -9.35 18.70 -3.65
C THR A 278 -9.30 20.23 -3.60
N THR A 279 -8.94 20.85 -2.46
CA THR A 279 -8.91 22.30 -2.33
C THR A 279 -7.66 22.93 -2.96
N GLU A 280 -7.80 24.09 -3.58
CA GLU A 280 -6.69 24.77 -4.27
C GLU A 280 -5.58 25.23 -3.31
N GLU A 281 -5.95 25.58 -2.07
CA GLU A 281 -5.01 25.98 -1.02
C GLU A 281 -4.10 24.82 -0.58
N GLU A 282 -4.68 23.64 -0.33
CA GLU A 282 -3.92 22.43 0.02
C GLU A 282 -3.06 21.97 -1.17
N ARG A 283 -3.61 22.04 -2.39
CA ARG A 283 -2.86 21.73 -3.62
C ARG A 283 -1.70 22.67 -3.88
N ALA A 284 -1.85 23.97 -3.61
CA ALA A 284 -0.78 24.95 -3.77
C ALA A 284 0.35 24.73 -2.75
N ARG A 285 0.03 24.26 -1.54
CA ARG A 285 1.01 23.93 -0.51
C ARG A 285 1.84 22.71 -0.87
N PHE A 286 1.19 21.61 -1.23
CA PHE A 286 1.88 20.38 -1.64
C PHE A 286 2.82 20.60 -2.82
N ARG A 287 2.42 21.43 -3.80
CA ARG A 287 3.28 21.81 -4.93
C ARG A 287 4.60 22.45 -4.48
N ARG A 288 4.56 23.32 -3.46
CA ARG A 288 5.75 23.97 -2.88
C ARG A 288 6.66 22.97 -2.17
N GLU A 289 6.09 22.03 -1.43
CA GLU A 289 6.85 21.00 -0.71
C GLU A 289 7.51 20.00 -1.67
N LEU A 290 6.81 19.59 -2.72
CA LEU A 290 7.36 18.75 -3.79
C LEU A 290 8.51 19.42 -4.55
N THR A 291 8.55 20.76 -4.59
CA THR A 291 9.67 21.51 -5.16
C THR A 291 10.81 21.69 -4.16
N HIS A 292 10.52 21.90 -2.87
CA HIS A 292 11.51 22.05 -1.82
C HIS A 292 12.28 20.74 -1.51
N HIS A 293 11.62 19.58 -1.53
CA HIS A 293 12.29 18.28 -1.33
C HIS A 293 13.32 17.99 -2.43
N LYS A 294 13.09 18.48 -3.66
CA LYS A 294 14.08 18.40 -4.74
C LYS A 294 15.35 19.19 -4.45
N GLU A 295 15.25 20.33 -3.76
CA GLU A 295 16.42 21.14 -3.42
C GLU A 295 17.23 20.48 -2.32
N HIS A 296 16.56 19.88 -1.34
CA HIS A 296 17.21 19.13 -0.26
C HIS A 296 17.89 17.84 -0.78
N ASP A 297 17.20 17.06 -1.62
CA ASP A 297 17.77 15.84 -2.22
C ASP A 297 18.84 16.16 -3.28
N ALA A 298 18.69 17.25 -4.05
CA ALA A 298 19.73 17.71 -4.97
C ALA A 298 20.98 18.19 -4.21
N HIS A 299 20.83 18.85 -3.06
CA HIS A 299 21.97 19.21 -2.20
C HIS A 299 22.65 17.97 -1.59
N HIS A 300 21.87 16.96 -1.21
CA HIS A 300 22.41 15.71 -0.65
C HIS A 300 23.07 14.82 -1.72
N SER A 301 22.55 14.83 -2.95
CA SER A 301 23.11 14.14 -4.12
C SER A 301 24.32 14.88 -4.70
N ALA A 302 24.33 16.22 -4.68
CA ALA A 302 25.50 17.03 -5.04
C ALA A 302 26.67 16.79 -4.08
N LYS A 303 26.40 16.66 -2.77
CA LYS A 303 27.42 16.30 -1.77
C LYS A 303 28.02 14.92 -1.95
N LEU A 304 27.29 13.98 -2.56
CA LEU A 304 27.79 12.62 -2.84
C LEU A 304 28.55 12.54 -4.19
N ASN A 305 28.27 13.46 -5.12
CA ASN A 305 28.93 13.52 -6.43
C ASN A 305 30.23 14.35 -6.42
N GLU A 306 30.45 15.21 -5.42
CA GLU A 306 31.72 15.93 -5.24
C GLU A 306 32.88 15.00 -4.85
N ASP A 307 32.60 13.81 -4.30
CA ASP A 307 33.61 12.84 -3.87
C ASP A 307 34.11 11.89 -4.98
N ASP A 308 33.50 11.89 -6.19
CA ASP A 308 33.81 10.92 -7.25
C ASP A 308 34.20 11.54 -8.63
N ALA A 309 34.15 12.86 -8.79
CA ALA A 309 34.38 13.50 -10.08
C ALA A 309 35.86 13.94 -10.29
N GLY A 310 36.76 12.96 -10.37
CA GLY A 310 38.15 13.18 -10.77
C GLY A 310 38.56 12.32 -11.96
N LYS A 311 38.29 12.77 -13.20
CA LYS A 311 39.14 12.63 -14.42
C LYS A 311 38.38 12.91 -15.75
N THR A 312 38.65 14.09 -16.32
CA THR A 312 39.02 14.39 -17.74
C THR A 312 38.59 13.46 -18.90
N TYR A 313 38.00 14.00 -19.98
CA TYR A 313 38.71 14.49 -21.19
C TYR A 313 37.77 15.07 -22.29
N HIS A 314 38.35 16.05 -23.02
CA HIS A 314 37.97 16.80 -24.23
C HIS A 314 37.37 15.98 -25.39
N ASP A 315 36.31 16.45 -26.08
CA ASP A 315 36.23 17.42 -27.20
C ASP A 315 36.27 16.75 -28.58
N THR A 316 35.23 16.97 -29.39
CA THR A 316 35.31 17.58 -30.74
C THR A 316 33.94 17.55 -31.41
N ALA A 317 33.52 18.71 -31.90
CA ALA A 317 32.50 18.86 -32.94
C ALA A 317 33.00 18.23 -34.25
N ASP A 318 32.11 17.82 -35.17
CA ASP A 318 31.73 18.65 -36.31
C ASP A 318 30.86 17.89 -37.35
N HIS A 319 30.23 18.66 -38.22
CA HIS A 319 29.71 18.35 -39.58
C HIS A 319 28.20 18.20 -39.86
N VAL A 320 27.80 19.15 -40.70
CA VAL A 320 26.55 19.41 -41.41
C VAL A 320 26.58 18.68 -42.76
N HIS A 321 25.43 18.19 -43.25
CA HIS A 321 25.14 18.23 -44.69
C HIS A 321 23.63 18.21 -44.98
N ASP A 322 23.28 19.02 -45.97
CA ASP A 322 21.95 19.48 -46.39
C ASP A 322 21.42 18.73 -47.64
N THR A 323 20.08 18.55 -47.70
CA THR A 323 19.15 18.46 -48.87
C THR A 323 19.19 17.31 -49.92
N PRO A 324 18.13 17.09 -50.77
CA PRO A 324 16.73 17.61 -50.77
C PRO A 324 15.59 16.58 -51.07
N VAL A 325 14.37 17.01 -50.72
CA VAL A 325 13.01 16.87 -51.34
C VAL A 325 12.77 15.84 -52.47
N HIS A 326 11.72 15.02 -52.30
CA HIS A 326 10.80 14.62 -53.39
C HIS A 326 9.34 14.64 -52.91
N ASP A 327 8.53 15.32 -53.72
CA ASP A 327 7.07 15.44 -53.72
C ASP A 327 6.50 14.32 -54.60
N ASP A 328 5.44 13.65 -54.13
CA ASP A 328 4.54 12.88 -55.00
C ASP A 328 3.15 12.80 -54.34
N SER A 329 2.23 13.49 -54.98
CA SER A 329 0.79 13.50 -54.76
C SER A 329 0.14 12.20 -55.24
N HIS A 330 -0.72 11.60 -54.43
CA HIS A 330 -1.81 10.76 -54.93
C HIS A 330 -3.10 11.00 -54.13
N ASP A 331 -4.09 11.53 -54.85
CA ASP A 331 -5.51 11.46 -54.53
C ASP A 331 -5.93 9.99 -54.38
N ASP A 332 -6.66 9.68 -53.30
CA ASP A 332 -7.63 8.58 -53.37
C ASP A 332 -8.90 8.95 -52.60
N HIS A 333 -10.00 8.83 -53.32
CA HIS A 333 -11.36 8.97 -52.81
C HIS A 333 -11.64 7.79 -51.88
N ASN A 334 -12.08 8.05 -50.65
CA ASN A 334 -12.81 7.00 -49.94
C ASN A 334 -13.97 7.54 -49.11
N ALA A 335 -15.06 6.79 -49.21
CA ALA A 335 -16.38 7.09 -48.73
C ALA A 335 -16.41 7.34 -47.21
N VAL A 336 -17.21 8.32 -46.80
CA VAL A 336 -17.56 8.54 -45.40
C VAL A 336 -18.53 7.43 -45.00
N ALA A 337 -18.00 6.30 -44.55
CA ALA A 337 -18.76 5.38 -43.73
C ALA A 337 -18.96 6.07 -42.38
N GLU A 338 -20.21 6.29 -41.98
CA GLU A 338 -20.55 6.62 -40.60
C GLU A 338 -20.10 5.46 -39.72
N VAL A 339 -18.90 5.57 -39.15
CA VAL A 339 -18.44 4.66 -38.11
C VAL A 339 -19.24 5.01 -36.87
N GLU A 340 -20.21 4.17 -36.56
CA GLU A 340 -20.89 4.15 -35.27
C GLU A 340 -19.79 3.91 -34.22
N VAL A 341 -19.31 4.99 -33.58
CA VAL A 341 -18.29 4.91 -32.54
C VAL A 341 -18.96 4.26 -31.34
N GLU A 342 -18.88 2.93 -31.28
CA GLU A 342 -19.18 2.18 -30.08
C GLU A 342 -18.19 2.66 -29.02
N TYR A 343 -18.65 3.58 -28.16
CA TYR A 343 -17.86 4.09 -27.06
C TYR A 343 -17.63 2.92 -26.09
N LEU A 344 -16.58 2.12 -26.30
CA LEU A 344 -16.17 1.05 -25.38
C LEU A 344 -15.88 1.66 -23.99
N GLN A 345 -16.87 1.62 -23.10
CA GLN A 345 -16.69 1.97 -21.70
C GLN A 345 -15.86 0.84 -21.09
N GLU A 346 -14.59 1.10 -20.85
CA GLU A 346 -13.68 0.12 -20.27
C GLU A 346 -13.98 -0.03 -18.77
N LYS A 347 -14.11 -1.28 -18.33
CA LYS A 347 -14.27 -1.61 -16.91
C LYS A 347 -12.95 -1.34 -16.20
N LEU A 348 -13.02 -0.71 -15.03
CA LEU A 348 -11.91 -0.60 -14.10
C LEU A 348 -11.71 -1.98 -13.45
N VAL A 349 -10.76 -2.75 -13.95
CA VAL A 349 -10.36 -4.04 -13.39
C VAL A 349 -8.85 -4.13 -13.34
N ASN A 350 -8.34 -4.83 -12.33
CA ASN A 350 -6.91 -4.92 -12.03
C ASN A 350 -6.29 -3.56 -11.70
N ASN A 351 -6.98 -2.80 -10.85
CA ASN A 351 -6.54 -1.48 -10.41
C ASN A 351 -5.48 -1.56 -9.30
N PHE A 352 -4.47 -2.41 -9.46
CA PHE A 352 -3.41 -2.64 -8.47
C PHE A 352 -2.01 -2.55 -9.09
N ARG A 353 -1.03 -2.21 -8.27
CA ARG A 353 0.39 -2.27 -8.56
C ARG A 353 0.94 -3.65 -8.20
N PRO A 354 1.79 -4.27 -9.06
CA PRO A 354 2.49 -5.50 -8.70
C PRO A 354 3.41 -5.34 -7.48
N VAL A 355 3.65 -6.43 -6.74
CA VAL A 355 4.58 -6.45 -5.61
C VAL A 355 5.98 -5.95 -5.97
N GLN A 356 6.57 -5.21 -5.03
CA GLN A 356 7.88 -4.61 -5.09
C GLN A 356 8.85 -5.40 -4.19
N PRO A 357 10.15 -5.39 -4.49
CA PRO A 357 11.12 -6.08 -3.64
C PRO A 357 11.22 -5.45 -2.25
N LEU A 358 11.41 -6.30 -1.22
CA LEU A 358 11.60 -5.84 0.16
C LEU A 358 12.89 -5.04 0.34
N ASN A 359 13.94 -5.31 -0.45
CA ASN A 359 15.22 -4.59 -0.41
C ASN A 359 15.83 -4.48 1.01
N GLY A 360 15.84 -5.60 1.74
CA GLY A 360 16.41 -5.69 3.09
C GLY A 360 15.53 -5.09 4.20
N ARG A 361 14.32 -4.60 3.88
CA ARG A 361 13.35 -4.19 4.90
C ARG A 361 12.88 -5.39 5.70
N LEU A 362 12.79 -5.19 7.01
CA LEU A 362 12.16 -6.14 7.91
C LEU A 362 10.65 -5.94 7.92
N VAL A 363 9.93 -7.05 7.85
CA VAL A 363 8.49 -7.10 8.12
C VAL A 363 8.29 -7.69 9.51
N TYR A 364 7.59 -6.97 10.37
CA TYR A 364 7.26 -7.44 11.71
C TYR A 364 5.88 -8.10 11.71
N ARG A 365 5.64 -9.00 12.65
CA ARG A 365 4.31 -9.55 12.97
C ARG A 365 3.97 -9.32 14.43
N SER A 366 2.70 -9.07 14.72
CA SER A 366 2.18 -8.86 16.09
C SER A 366 1.90 -10.16 16.86
N PHE A 367 2.06 -11.32 16.23
CA PHE A 367 1.73 -12.63 16.79
C PHE A 367 2.89 -13.61 16.69
N LYS A 368 2.91 -14.60 17.58
CA LYS A 368 3.81 -15.74 17.47
C LYS A 368 3.29 -16.69 16.40
N LEU A 369 4.19 -17.23 15.58
CA LEU A 369 3.85 -18.41 14.78
C LEU A 369 3.64 -19.56 15.75
N ARG A 370 2.70 -20.45 15.42
CA ARG A 370 2.59 -21.71 16.16
C ARG A 370 3.90 -22.46 15.95
N ASP A 371 4.55 -22.88 17.02
CA ASP A 371 5.74 -23.73 16.90
C ASP A 371 5.37 -24.94 16.05
N GLY A 372 6.20 -25.27 15.05
CA GLY A 372 6.05 -26.44 14.18
C GLY A 372 6.28 -27.76 14.91
N GLY A 373 5.61 -27.95 16.05
CA GLY A 373 5.62 -29.18 16.83
C GLY A 373 4.83 -30.26 16.11
N GLN A 374 5.53 -31.35 15.84
CA GLN A 374 5.04 -32.66 15.41
C GLN A 374 3.58 -32.94 15.77
N GLY A 375 2.84 -33.52 14.82
CA GLY A 375 1.50 -34.07 15.04
C GLY A 375 1.45 -34.97 16.26
N GLY A 376 0.94 -34.42 17.36
CA GLY A 376 0.44 -35.16 18.50
C GLY A 376 -1.07 -35.20 18.38
N ALA A 377 -1.61 -36.37 18.04
CA ALA A 377 -3.02 -36.67 18.17
C ALA A 377 -3.48 -36.35 19.60
N GLY A 378 -4.24 -35.28 19.77
CA GLY A 378 -4.88 -34.88 21.02
C GLY A 378 -6.37 -35.18 20.91
N HIS A 379 -6.80 -36.19 21.66
CA HIS A 379 -8.14 -36.74 21.76
C HIS A 379 -9.29 -35.73 21.69
N GLY A 380 -10.28 -36.05 20.86
CA GLY A 380 -11.63 -35.52 20.99
C GLY A 380 -12.35 -36.18 22.15
N ASP A 381 -12.80 -35.36 23.09
CA ASP A 381 -13.84 -35.72 24.05
C ASP A 381 -15.19 -35.65 23.33
N MET A 382 -15.80 -36.81 23.06
CA MET A 382 -17.24 -36.91 22.82
C MET A 382 -17.84 -37.94 23.76
N HIS A 383 -18.82 -37.47 24.53
CA HIS A 383 -19.67 -38.20 25.44
C HIS A 383 -20.39 -39.39 24.76
N GLY A 384 -20.27 -40.55 25.42
CA GLY A 384 -21.38 -41.41 25.88
C GLY A 384 -22.45 -41.85 24.88
N GLY A 385 -22.42 -43.14 24.53
CA GLY A 385 -23.54 -43.87 23.95
C GLY A 385 -23.23 -45.36 23.84
N ASP A 386 -23.67 -46.14 24.83
CA ASP A 386 -23.64 -47.60 24.87
C ASP A 386 -24.48 -48.22 23.74
N HIS A 387 -23.95 -49.28 23.09
CA HIS A 387 -24.64 -50.58 22.98
C HIS A 387 -23.80 -51.65 22.23
N ASP A 388 -23.61 -52.75 22.95
CA ASP A 388 -23.36 -54.16 22.61
C ASP A 388 -23.19 -54.64 21.15
N GLY A 389 -22.23 -55.56 20.97
CA GLY A 389 -22.48 -56.75 20.13
C GLY A 389 -21.33 -57.35 19.31
N HIS A 390 -20.59 -58.29 19.91
CA HIS A 390 -20.07 -59.54 19.32
C HIS A 390 -19.01 -59.54 18.17
N GLY A 391 -17.85 -60.13 18.48
CA GLY A 391 -17.49 -61.45 17.92
C GLY A 391 -16.38 -61.58 16.86
N GLY A 392 -15.26 -62.22 17.25
CA GLY A 392 -14.27 -62.91 16.38
C GLY A 392 -13.12 -62.03 15.90
N GLY A 393 -11.83 -62.40 15.93
CA GLY A 393 -11.15 -63.70 16.03
C GLY A 393 -10.06 -63.75 14.94
N HIS A 394 -8.85 -64.21 15.30
CA HIS A 394 -7.60 -64.36 14.50
C HIS A 394 -6.73 -63.09 14.34
N GLY A 395 -5.43 -63.06 14.65
CA GLY A 395 -4.44 -64.12 14.82
C GLY A 395 -3.52 -64.17 13.59
N GLY A 396 -2.29 -63.64 13.70
CA GLY A 396 -1.31 -63.67 12.60
C GLY A 396 -0.02 -62.95 12.97
N ASP A 397 0.97 -63.74 13.38
CA ASP A 397 2.31 -63.41 13.84
C ASP A 397 3.34 -63.48 12.67
N HIS A 398 4.58 -63.07 12.96
CA HIS A 398 5.83 -63.17 12.17
C HIS A 398 6.15 -62.04 11.17
N GLY A 399 7.36 -61.49 11.08
CA GLY A 399 8.63 -61.84 11.72
C GLY A 399 9.81 -61.68 10.74
N GLY A 400 10.85 -60.93 11.16
CA GLY A 400 12.24 -60.99 10.63
C GLY A 400 12.52 -60.33 9.27
N HIS A 401 13.74 -60.00 8.86
CA HIS A 401 15.05 -59.67 9.45
C HIS A 401 16.03 -59.54 8.25
N GLY A 402 17.12 -58.78 8.38
CA GLY A 402 18.26 -58.74 7.44
C GLY A 402 18.49 -57.35 6.84
N GLY A 403 19.60 -56.63 7.02
CA GLY A 403 20.94 -56.98 7.46
C GLY A 403 21.91 -57.07 6.28
N GLY A 404 22.89 -56.15 6.19
CA GLY A 404 24.18 -56.42 5.53
C GLY A 404 24.72 -55.40 4.49
N HIS A 405 25.58 -54.50 4.97
CA HIS A 405 26.96 -54.16 4.53
C HIS A 405 27.42 -53.97 3.06
N GLY A 406 28.32 -52.97 2.90
CA GLY A 406 29.43 -52.88 1.92
C GLY A 406 29.41 -51.55 1.13
N ASP A 407 30.07 -50.45 1.51
CA ASP A 407 31.51 -50.09 1.60
C ASP A 407 32.19 -49.65 0.28
N HIS A 408 32.98 -48.57 0.42
CA HIS A 408 34.09 -48.02 -0.38
C HIS A 408 33.95 -46.92 -1.46
N GLY A 409 34.63 -45.79 -1.14
CA GLY A 409 35.49 -44.96 -2.01
C GLY A 409 34.81 -43.76 -2.69
N GLY A 410 35.30 -42.52 -2.67
CA GLY A 410 36.55 -41.91 -2.23
C GLY A 410 36.76 -40.58 -3.01
N HIS A 411 37.25 -39.55 -2.32
CA HIS A 411 37.83 -38.27 -2.79
C HIS A 411 36.99 -37.12 -3.37
N GLY A 412 37.26 -35.93 -2.81
CA GLY A 412 36.99 -34.62 -3.43
C GLY A 412 36.90 -33.49 -2.40
N GLY A 413 38.02 -33.08 -1.79
CA GLY A 413 38.07 -31.95 -0.86
C GLY A 413 38.27 -30.61 -1.56
N HIS A 414 37.52 -29.58 -1.12
CA HIS A 414 37.94 -28.18 -1.13
C HIS A 414 37.29 -27.44 0.05
N GLY A 415 38.11 -26.68 0.77
CA GLY A 415 37.84 -26.19 2.13
C GLY A 415 36.90 -24.99 2.20
N GLY A 416 36.01 -25.03 3.20
CA GLY A 416 35.26 -23.89 3.71
C GLY A 416 35.99 -23.26 4.91
N GLY A 417 36.15 -21.95 4.87
CA GLY A 417 36.54 -21.14 6.03
C GLY A 417 35.34 -20.97 6.95
N HIS A 418 35.45 -21.50 8.16
CA HIS A 418 34.51 -21.31 9.26
C HIS A 418 34.96 -20.09 10.07
N VAL A 419 34.15 -19.03 10.13
CA VAL A 419 34.33 -17.93 11.09
C VAL A 419 33.20 -18.04 12.10
N SER A 420 33.53 -18.49 13.32
CA SER A 420 32.64 -18.38 14.47
C SER A 420 32.72 -16.95 15.02
N ALA A 421 31.57 -16.32 15.20
CA ALA A 421 31.43 -15.10 15.99
C ALA A 421 30.69 -15.48 17.29
N HIS A 422 31.46 -15.74 18.34
CA HIS A 422 30.97 -15.65 19.71
C HIS A 422 31.22 -14.21 20.16
N ASP A 423 30.15 -13.41 20.27
CA ASP A 423 30.24 -12.09 20.90
C ASP A 423 30.37 -12.24 22.43
N ASP A 424 31.35 -11.53 22.99
CA ASP A 424 31.69 -11.49 24.41
C ASP A 424 30.54 -10.87 25.24
N PRO A 425 29.97 -11.59 26.23
CA PRO A 425 28.90 -11.09 27.11
C PRO A 425 29.23 -9.78 27.84
N HIS A 426 30.52 -9.46 28.00
CA HIS A 426 30.97 -8.29 28.75
C HIS A 426 30.86 -6.97 27.96
N GLU A 427 30.79 -7.04 26.63
CA GLU A 427 30.61 -5.89 25.73
C GLU A 427 29.13 -5.46 25.63
N MET A 428 28.21 -6.43 25.76
CA MET A 428 26.75 -6.20 25.72
C MET A 428 26.24 -5.46 26.98
N GLN A 429 26.82 -5.75 28.15
CA GLN A 429 26.50 -5.05 29.40
C GLN A 429 26.96 -3.59 29.42
N LYS A 430 28.03 -3.23 28.69
CA LYS A 430 28.44 -1.83 28.54
C LYS A 430 27.47 -1.03 27.67
N ARG A 431 26.88 -1.63 26.63
CA ARG A 431 25.86 -0.98 25.78
C ARG A 431 24.54 -0.77 26.53
N LEU A 432 24.11 -1.72 27.37
CA LEU A 432 22.90 -1.57 28.19
C LEU A 432 23.00 -0.43 29.22
N LYS A 433 24.15 -0.26 29.88
CA LYS A 433 24.36 0.86 30.83
C LYS A 433 24.38 2.24 30.16
N TYR A 434 24.81 2.31 28.89
CA TYR A 434 24.73 3.55 28.12
C TYR A 434 23.27 3.96 27.87
N TYR A 435 22.40 3.02 27.48
CA TYR A 435 20.97 3.31 27.25
C TYR A 435 20.19 3.63 28.54
N GLU A 436 20.54 3.04 29.68
CA GLU A 436 19.94 3.40 30.98
C GLU A 436 20.30 4.83 31.42
N SER A 437 21.50 5.33 31.09
CA SER A 437 21.91 6.71 31.42
C SER A 437 21.19 7.78 30.60
N VAL A 438 20.75 7.45 29.38
CA VAL A 438 20.03 8.38 28.49
C VAL A 438 18.53 8.39 28.79
N GLY A 439 17.97 7.30 29.34
CA GLY A 439 16.56 7.18 29.73
C GLY A 439 16.19 7.86 31.06
N SER A 440 17.16 8.20 31.91
CA SER A 440 16.92 8.83 33.22
C SER A 440 16.57 10.33 33.14
N ALA A 441 16.81 11.00 32.01
CA ALA A 441 16.58 12.44 31.88
C ALA A 441 15.12 12.81 31.53
N SER A 442 14.31 11.86 31.05
CA SER A 442 12.93 12.08 30.62
C SER A 442 11.86 11.75 31.68
N SER A 443 12.18 10.98 32.72
CA SER A 443 11.23 10.66 33.79
C SER A 443 10.92 11.83 34.74
N ASN A 444 11.82 12.79 34.89
CA ASN A 444 11.61 13.94 35.78
C ASN A 444 10.62 14.98 35.22
N VAL A 445 10.39 15.01 33.90
CA VAL A 445 9.45 15.95 33.27
C VAL A 445 8.01 15.42 33.35
N VAL A 446 7.83 14.10 33.29
CA VAL A 446 6.51 13.45 33.39
C VAL A 446 5.97 13.50 34.83
N SER A 447 6.82 13.33 35.84
CA SER A 447 6.41 13.50 37.24
C SER A 447 6.06 14.95 37.61
N LEU A 448 6.68 15.95 36.97
CA LEU A 448 6.36 17.36 37.24
C LEU A 448 5.02 17.78 36.61
N MET A 449 4.65 17.22 35.45
CA MET A 449 3.35 17.50 34.83
C MET A 449 2.17 16.85 35.57
N LEU A 450 2.34 15.65 36.12
CA LEU A 450 1.31 14.99 36.93
C LEU A 450 1.06 15.72 38.27
N LEU A 451 2.07 16.34 38.88
CA LEU A 451 1.93 17.15 40.09
C LEU A 451 1.19 18.47 39.84
N VAL A 452 1.37 19.10 38.67
CA VAL A 452 0.65 20.33 38.29
C VAL A 452 -0.82 20.04 37.97
N SER A 453 -1.15 18.88 37.40
CA SER A 453 -2.54 18.48 37.16
C SER A 453 -3.28 18.09 38.45
N CYS A 454 -2.61 17.52 39.45
CA CYS A 454 -3.25 17.19 40.73
C CYS A 454 -3.51 18.43 41.62
N LEU A 455 -2.70 19.49 41.52
CA LEU A 455 -2.93 20.73 42.28
C LEU A 455 -4.07 21.60 41.71
N ALA A 456 -4.39 21.47 40.42
CA ALA A 456 -5.50 22.21 39.79
C ALA A 456 -6.90 21.68 40.18
N VAL A 457 -7.00 20.46 40.72
CA VAL A 457 -8.27 19.85 41.15
C VAL A 457 -8.58 20.16 42.63
N LEU A 458 -7.64 20.75 43.37
CA LEU A 458 -7.82 21.11 44.79
C LEU A 458 -8.17 22.60 45.02
N PHE A 459 -8.33 23.40 43.96
CA PHE A 459 -8.67 24.83 44.05
C PHE A 459 -9.86 25.26 43.17
N LEU A 460 -10.70 24.31 42.75
CA LEU A 460 -12.07 24.51 42.26
C LEU A 460 -13.03 23.75 43.17
#